data_AF-A0A367IK36-F1
#
_entry.id   AF-A0A367IK36-F1
#
_cell.length_a   1.000
_cell.length_b   1.000
_cell.length_c   1.000
_cell.angle_alpha   90.00
_cell.angle_beta   90.00
_cell.angle_gamma   90.00
#
_symmetry.space_group_name_H-M   'P 1'
#
loop_
_entity.id
_entity.type
_entity.pdbx_description
1 polymer ?
#
loop_
_entity_poly.entity_id
_entity_poly.type
_entity_poly.pdbx_seq_one_letter_code
_entity_poly.pdbx_strand_id
1 'polypeptide(L)'
;MEGTGLLKSGVMVNLDDGDNIFMKVNRKKAPYGLGSDTNPLTPWVSVASNDIKRGTKLYIKQLDGVKLPDGKTHNGCVRVDDEGWSFTGCQLDFFTLQFSAYKKLEKKLPSKVTVQEKDCKILNYVTSAVKNWAEI
;
A
#
# COMPACT_ATOMS: atom_id res chain seq x y z
N MET A 1 -11.79 -0.54 5.87
CA MET A 1 -11.97 -0.72 4.42
C MET A 1 -10.73 -1.40 3.91
N GLU A 2 -10.78 -2.56 3.28
CA GLU A 2 -9.57 -3.12 2.67
C GLU A 2 -9.84 -3.67 1.27
N GLY A 3 -8.91 -3.39 0.37
CA GLY A 3 -8.86 -4.01 -0.95
C GLY A 3 -9.31 -3.11 -2.09
N THR A 4 -8.40 -2.91 -3.03
CA THR A 4 -8.68 -2.35 -4.34
C THR A 4 -8.61 -3.45 -5.39
N GLY A 5 -9.59 -3.48 -6.29
CA GLY A 5 -9.66 -4.43 -7.40
C GLY A 5 -9.73 -3.71 -8.73
N LEU A 6 -8.93 -4.14 -9.71
CA LEU A 6 -9.08 -3.74 -11.10
C LEU A 6 -9.88 -4.83 -11.84
N LEU A 7 -11.09 -4.49 -12.28
CA LEU A 7 -11.95 -5.40 -13.03
C LEU A 7 -11.43 -5.56 -14.47
N LYS A 8 -11.81 -6.66 -15.14
CA LYS A 8 -11.49 -6.89 -16.56
C LYS A 8 -12.03 -5.78 -17.49
N SER A 9 -13.04 -5.05 -17.04
CA SER A 9 -13.60 -3.88 -17.74
C SER A 9 -12.72 -2.62 -17.64
N GLY A 10 -11.62 -2.65 -16.88
CA GLY A 10 -10.77 -1.48 -16.60
C GLY A 10 -11.29 -0.57 -15.47
N VAL A 11 -12.44 -0.92 -14.89
CA VAL A 11 -13.00 -0.21 -13.72
C VAL A 11 -12.26 -0.64 -12.46
N MET A 12 -11.67 0.33 -11.76
CA MET A 12 -11.12 0.13 -10.43
C MET A 12 -12.22 0.31 -9.39
N VAL A 13 -12.29 -0.63 -8.45
CA VAL A 13 -13.22 -0.60 -7.33
C VAL A 13 -12.50 -0.75 -6.00
N ASN A 14 -13.08 -0.18 -4.95
CA ASN A 14 -12.70 -0.42 -3.56
C ASN A 14 -13.89 -1.05 -2.84
N LEU A 15 -13.64 -1.81 -1.79
CA LEU A 15 -14.71 -2.18 -0.85
C LEU A 15 -15.24 -0.91 -0.16
N ASP A 16 -16.55 -0.76 -0.04
CA ASP A 16 -17.16 0.37 0.66
C ASP A 16 -17.11 0.20 2.19
N ASP A 17 -17.17 1.32 2.92
CA ASP A 17 -17.13 1.31 4.39
C ASP A 17 -18.53 0.95 4.94
N GLY A 18 -18.79 -0.36 5.14
CA GLY A 18 -19.95 -0.84 5.90
C GLY A 18 -20.96 -1.71 5.14
N ASP A 19 -21.04 -1.64 3.81
CA ASP A 19 -22.17 -2.23 3.07
C ASP A 19 -21.85 -3.44 2.19
N ASN A 20 -20.65 -4.03 2.28
CA ASN A 20 -20.20 -5.15 1.42
C ASN A 20 -20.37 -4.89 -0.10
N ILE A 21 -20.49 -3.63 -0.51
CA ILE A 21 -20.59 -3.22 -1.90
C ILE A 21 -19.23 -2.73 -2.41
N PHE A 22 -19.02 -2.86 -3.72
CA PHE A 22 -17.86 -2.31 -4.39
C PHE A 22 -18.18 -0.90 -4.90
N MET A 23 -17.41 0.09 -4.48
CA MET A 23 -17.51 1.46 -4.96
C MET A 23 -16.51 1.71 -6.09
N LYS A 24 -16.92 2.44 -7.13
CA LYS A 24 -16.03 2.83 -8.22
C LYS A 24 -15.04 3.90 -7.74
N VAL A 25 -13.75 3.66 -7.97
CA VAL A 25 -12.68 4.59 -7.62
C VAL A 25 -12.53 5.67 -8.70
N ASN A 26 -12.42 6.94 -8.29
CA ASN A 26 -12.00 8.01 -9.18
C ASN A 26 -10.48 7.96 -9.39
N ARG A 27 -10.06 7.27 -10.46
CA ARG A 27 -8.64 7.04 -10.79
C ARG A 27 -7.84 8.32 -11.08
N LYS A 28 -8.49 9.46 -11.34
CA LYS A 28 -7.79 10.77 -11.44
C LYS A 28 -7.33 11.30 -10.07
N LYS A 29 -8.03 10.92 -8.99
CA LYS A 29 -7.72 11.33 -7.61
C LYS A 29 -6.93 10.27 -6.85
N ALA A 30 -7.31 9.00 -7.04
CA ALA A 30 -6.73 7.85 -6.37
C ALA A 30 -6.41 6.77 -7.41
N PRO A 31 -5.31 6.92 -8.17
CA PRO A 31 -5.00 6.05 -9.31
C PRO A 31 -4.79 4.58 -8.94
N TYR A 32 -4.47 4.30 -7.68
CA TYR A 32 -4.13 2.95 -7.20
C TYR A 32 -5.12 2.40 -6.19
N GLY A 33 -6.15 3.16 -5.82
CA GLY A 33 -7.10 2.78 -4.79
C GLY A 33 -7.16 3.73 -3.61
N LEU A 34 -8.17 3.51 -2.79
CA LEU A 34 -8.44 4.25 -1.56
C LEU A 34 -8.11 3.37 -0.35
N GLY A 35 -7.55 3.99 0.69
CA GLY A 35 -7.53 3.45 2.04
C GLY A 35 -8.67 4.04 2.87
N SER A 36 -8.54 3.92 4.19
CA SER A 36 -9.41 4.54 5.18
C SER A 36 -9.58 6.05 4.96
N ASP A 37 -10.76 6.56 5.29
CA ASP A 37 -11.16 7.96 5.11
C ASP A 37 -10.91 8.51 3.68
N THR A 38 -11.00 7.65 2.66
CA THR A 38 -10.80 8.00 1.24
C THR A 38 -9.39 8.49 0.89
N ASN A 39 -8.38 8.12 1.69
CA ASN A 39 -7.00 8.51 1.43
C ASN A 39 -6.43 7.77 0.19
N PRO A 40 -5.81 8.46 -0.78
CA PRO A 40 -5.16 7.80 -1.91
C PRO A 40 -3.97 6.95 -1.48
N LEU A 41 -3.99 5.65 -1.78
CA LEU A 41 -2.87 4.76 -1.51
C LEU A 41 -1.82 4.87 -2.61
N THR A 42 -0.55 4.76 -2.22
CA THR A 42 0.58 4.74 -3.13
C THR A 42 1.33 3.41 -2.98
N PRO A 43 1.46 2.61 -4.06
CA PRO A 43 2.17 1.36 -4.02
C PRO A 43 3.58 1.54 -3.46
N TRP A 44 4.01 0.55 -2.69
CA TRP A 44 5.35 0.47 -2.13
C TRP A 44 5.66 1.44 -0.99
N VAL A 45 4.80 2.40 -0.68
CA VAL A 45 5.08 3.39 0.38
C VAL A 45 3.94 3.56 1.38
N SER A 46 2.72 3.17 1.03
CA SER A 46 1.59 3.18 1.95
C SER A 46 1.57 1.91 2.79
N VAL A 47 1.34 2.09 4.10
CA VAL A 47 1.07 0.99 5.04
C VAL A 47 -0.21 1.25 5.83
N ALA A 48 -0.88 0.18 6.25
CA ALA A 48 -1.99 0.23 7.19
C ALA A 48 -1.51 0.01 8.63
N SER A 49 -2.05 0.76 9.59
CA SER A 49 -1.79 0.59 11.03
C SER A 49 -2.92 1.21 11.85
N ASN A 50 -3.36 0.55 12.92
CA ASN A 50 -4.39 1.09 13.83
C ASN A 50 -3.81 1.77 15.07
N ASP A 51 -2.55 1.52 15.39
CA ASP A 51 -1.87 2.00 16.59
C ASP A 51 -0.83 3.10 16.31
N ILE A 52 -0.59 3.42 15.04
CA ILE A 52 0.28 4.54 14.62
C ILE A 52 -0.58 5.58 13.90
N LYS A 53 -0.39 6.85 14.25
CA LYS A 53 -1.13 7.96 13.66
C LYS A 53 -0.92 8.01 12.14
N ARG A 54 -2.01 8.25 11.40
CA ARG A 54 -1.96 8.51 9.95
C ARG A 54 -1.03 9.68 9.61
N GLY A 55 -0.33 9.56 8.49
CA GLY A 55 0.66 10.52 8.01
C GLY A 55 2.05 10.35 8.63
N THR A 56 2.18 9.54 9.69
CA THR A 56 3.48 9.23 10.30
C THR A 56 4.38 8.50 9.30
N LYS A 57 5.62 8.96 9.20
CA LYS A 57 6.66 8.31 8.40
C LYS A 57 7.42 7.30 9.24
N LEU A 58 7.60 6.12 8.66
CA LEU A 58 8.24 5.00 9.32
C LEU A 58 9.45 4.55 8.50
N TYR A 59 10.52 4.23 9.21
CA TYR A 59 11.64 3.50 8.66
C TYR A 59 11.53 2.02 9.07
N ILE A 60 11.48 1.13 8.08
CA ILE A 60 11.42 -0.32 8.25
C ILE A 60 12.75 -0.91 7.82
N LYS A 61 13.54 -1.41 8.78
CA LYS A 61 14.91 -1.92 8.54
C LYS A 61 14.92 -3.05 7.50
N GLN A 62 13.94 -3.95 7.55
CA GLN A 62 13.83 -5.12 6.70
C GLN A 62 13.39 -4.80 5.27
N LEU A 63 12.91 -3.57 5.03
CA LEU A 63 12.51 -3.09 3.71
C LEU A 63 13.63 -2.26 3.05
N ASP A 64 14.63 -1.81 3.80
CA ASP A 64 15.80 -1.12 3.23
C ASP A 64 16.68 -2.11 2.44
N GLY A 65 17.04 -1.72 1.21
CA GLY A 65 17.79 -2.53 0.26
C GLY A 65 16.94 -3.58 -0.48
N VAL A 66 15.64 -3.68 -0.22
CA VAL A 66 14.79 -4.68 -0.87
C VAL A 66 14.55 -4.31 -2.33
N LYS A 67 14.91 -5.23 -3.24
CA LYS A 67 14.55 -5.13 -4.67
C LYS A 67 13.06 -5.43 -4.85
N LEU A 68 12.31 -4.39 -5.17
CA LEU A 68 10.89 -4.44 -5.52
C LEU A 68 10.68 -5.22 -6.82
N PRO A 69 9.46 -5.77 -7.04
CA PRO A 69 9.16 -6.52 -8.25
C PRO A 69 9.34 -5.74 -9.57
N ASP A 70 9.33 -4.41 -9.51
CA ASP A 70 9.56 -3.51 -10.64
C ASP A 70 11.03 -3.11 -10.85
N GLY A 71 11.94 -3.67 -10.04
CA GLY A 71 13.39 -3.49 -10.16
C GLY A 71 13.97 -2.34 -9.33
N LYS A 72 13.15 -1.46 -8.74
CA LYS A 72 13.66 -0.42 -7.84
C LYS A 72 14.08 -1.02 -6.50
N THR A 73 15.02 -0.36 -5.83
CA THR A 73 15.47 -0.72 -4.47
C THR A 73 14.78 0.18 -3.46
N HIS A 74 14.05 -0.41 -2.52
CA HIS A 74 13.37 0.33 -1.47
C HIS A 74 14.35 0.82 -0.40
N ASN A 75 14.12 2.00 0.19
CA ASN A 75 15.01 2.66 1.16
C ASN A 75 14.51 2.53 2.62
N GLY A 76 13.65 1.54 2.88
CA GLY A 76 12.96 1.37 4.15
C GLY A 76 11.86 2.39 4.51
N CYS A 77 11.68 3.50 3.77
CA CYS A 77 10.74 4.56 4.16
C CYS A 77 9.32 4.36 3.64
N VAL A 78 8.35 4.35 4.56
CA VAL A 78 6.92 4.24 4.28
C VAL A 78 6.12 5.29 5.07
N ARG A 79 4.81 5.37 4.82
CA ARG A 79 3.85 6.25 5.50
C ARG A 79 2.59 5.50 5.88
N VAL A 80 2.10 5.75 7.08
CA VAL A 80 0.79 5.26 7.50
C VAL A 80 -0.29 6.02 6.74
N ASP A 81 -0.98 5.33 5.85
CA ASP A 81 -1.97 5.89 4.93
C ASP A 81 -3.33 5.21 5.03
N ASP A 82 -3.43 4.14 5.82
CA ASP A 82 -4.59 3.26 5.86
C ASP A 82 -4.78 2.66 7.27
N GLU A 83 -5.94 2.06 7.51
CA GLU A 83 -6.32 1.37 8.73
C GLU A 83 -7.06 0.06 8.38
N GLY A 84 -6.83 -0.97 9.20
CA GLY A 84 -7.38 -2.31 8.96
C GLY A 84 -8.48 -2.66 9.96
N TRP A 85 -9.61 -3.20 9.49
CA TRP A 85 -10.72 -3.57 10.38
C TRP A 85 -10.39 -4.76 11.29
N SER A 86 -9.47 -5.62 10.84
CA SER A 86 -9.06 -6.83 11.58
C SER A 86 -7.90 -6.58 12.55
N PHE A 87 -7.37 -5.35 12.61
CA PHE A 87 -6.13 -5.06 13.31
C PHE A 87 -6.44 -4.72 14.78
N THR A 88 -5.84 -5.47 15.70
CA THR A 88 -5.95 -5.24 17.14
C THR A 88 -4.78 -4.44 17.72
N GLY A 89 -3.76 -4.13 16.90
CA GLY A 89 -2.55 -3.36 17.26
C GLY A 89 -1.25 -4.11 16.94
N CYS A 90 -0.11 -3.40 16.91
CA CYS A 90 1.22 -3.92 16.58
C CYS A 90 1.26 -4.68 15.24
N GLN A 91 0.52 -4.18 14.25
CA GLN A 91 0.39 -4.78 12.93
C GLN A 91 0.57 -3.71 11.85
N LEU A 92 1.28 -4.10 10.79
CA LEU A 92 1.43 -3.31 9.57
C LEU A 92 1.03 -4.16 8.38
N ASP A 93 0.17 -3.65 7.50
CA ASP A 93 0.02 -4.18 6.16
C ASP A 93 0.70 -3.30 5.13
N PHE A 94 1.38 -3.94 4.18
CA PHE A 94 2.12 -3.25 3.15
C PHE A 94 1.34 -3.22 1.84
N PHE A 95 1.01 -2.02 1.36
CA PHE A 95 0.25 -1.88 0.13
C PHE A 95 1.11 -2.13 -1.11
N THR A 96 1.00 -3.35 -1.67
CA THR A 96 1.79 -3.79 -2.85
C THR A 96 1.05 -3.67 -4.17
N LEU A 97 -0.21 -3.22 -4.18
CA LEU A 97 -1.12 -3.09 -5.33
C LEU A 97 -1.47 -4.40 -6.06
N GLN A 98 -0.48 -5.16 -6.53
CA GLN A 98 -0.66 -6.36 -7.34
C GLN A 98 -0.45 -7.63 -6.51
N PHE A 99 -1.35 -8.61 -6.67
CA PHE A 99 -1.20 -9.92 -6.01
C PHE A 99 0.11 -10.65 -6.41
N SER A 100 0.53 -10.51 -7.67
CA SER A 100 1.81 -11.08 -8.15
C SER A 100 3.03 -10.46 -7.45
N ALA A 101 2.94 -9.18 -7.06
CA ALA A 101 3.97 -8.51 -6.28
C ALA A 101 3.97 -8.98 -4.82
N TYR A 102 2.78 -9.09 -4.21
CA TYR A 102 2.61 -9.68 -2.88
C TYR A 102 3.29 -11.05 -2.80
N LYS A 103 2.99 -11.98 -3.71
CA LYS A 103 3.59 -13.34 -3.73
C LYS A 103 5.12 -13.34 -3.87
N LYS A 104 5.71 -12.31 -4.47
CA LYS A 104 7.17 -12.16 -4.57
C LYS A 104 7.77 -11.60 -3.29
N LEU A 105 7.10 -10.63 -2.67
CA LEU A 105 7.58 -9.96 -1.46
C LEU A 105 7.37 -10.81 -0.21
N GLU A 106 6.27 -11.56 -0.10
CA GLU A 106 5.99 -12.52 0.98
C GLU A 106 7.14 -13.53 1.16
N LYS A 107 7.83 -13.92 0.08
CA LYS A 107 8.97 -14.84 0.15
C LYS A 107 10.29 -14.17 0.56
N LYS A 108 10.37 -12.84 0.48
CA LYS A 108 11.59 -12.05 0.72
C LYS A 108 11.58 -11.36 2.08
N LEU A 109 10.40 -10.94 2.52
CA LEU A 109 10.21 -10.16 3.74
C LEU A 109 9.81 -11.09 4.89
N PRO A 110 10.35 -10.87 6.11
CA PRO A 110 9.87 -11.58 7.28
C PRO A 110 8.48 -11.09 7.70
N SER A 111 7.72 -11.92 8.40
CA SER A 111 6.42 -11.55 8.99
C SER A 111 6.53 -10.61 10.20
N LYS A 112 7.74 -10.40 10.72
CA LYS A 112 8.03 -9.45 11.81
C LYS A 112 9.12 -8.49 11.36
N VAL A 113 8.89 -7.20 11.60
CA VAL A 113 9.78 -6.12 11.17
C VAL A 113 10.16 -5.22 12.34
N THR A 114 11.27 -4.50 12.19
CA THR A 114 11.72 -3.46 13.11
C THR A 114 11.35 -2.12 12.52
N VAL A 115 10.50 -1.40 13.23
CA VAL A 115 9.90 -0.13 12.80
C VAL A 115 10.40 0.98 13.71
N GLN A 116 10.78 2.10 13.11
CA GLN A 116 11.11 3.33 13.83
C GLN A 116 10.31 4.47 13.22
N GLU A 117 9.61 5.24 14.04
CA GLU A 117 9.10 6.55 13.62
C GLU A 117 10.27 7.46 13.31
N LYS A 118 10.36 7.90 12.06
CA LYS A 118 11.50 8.67 11.55
C LYS A 118 11.03 9.52 10.38
N ASP A 119 11.34 10.81 10.43
CA ASP A 119 11.11 11.71 9.29
C ASP A 119 12.10 11.43 8.15
N CYS A 120 11.91 10.29 7.49
CA CYS A 120 12.75 9.83 6.41
C CYS A 120 12.13 10.14 5.05
N LYS A 121 12.94 10.19 4.00
CA LYS A 121 12.48 10.58 2.67
C LYS A 121 11.75 9.43 1.99
N ILE A 122 10.44 9.59 1.77
CA ILE A 122 9.66 8.70 0.92
C ILE A 122 10.10 8.93 -0.54
N LEU A 123 10.50 7.86 -1.22
CA LEU A 123 10.83 7.90 -2.65
C LEU A 123 9.63 7.49 -3.49
N ASN A 124 9.64 7.89 -4.76
CA ASN A 124 8.63 7.46 -5.71
C ASN A 124 9.08 6.16 -6.39
N TYR A 125 8.45 5.05 -6.02
CA TYR A 125 8.69 3.75 -6.62
C TYR A 125 7.81 3.44 -7.83
N VAL A 126 6.73 4.18 -8.05
CA VAL A 126 5.84 3.97 -9.19
C VAL A 126 6.60 4.13 -10.52
N THR A 127 6.67 3.06 -11.30
CA THR A 127 7.24 3.01 -12.65
C THR A 127 6.15 3.16 -13.72
N SER A 128 6.52 3.35 -14.98
CA SER A 128 5.56 3.27 -16.10
C SER A 128 4.83 1.94 -16.15
N ALA A 129 5.48 0.82 -15.76
CA ALA A 129 4.83 -0.48 -15.69
C ALA A 129 3.72 -0.51 -14.62
N VAL A 130 3.97 0.08 -13.44
CA VAL A 130 2.95 0.21 -12.38
C VAL A 130 1.81 1.14 -12.83
N LYS A 131 2.14 2.25 -13.48
CA LYS A 131 1.13 3.17 -14.05
C LYS A 131 0.28 2.49 -15.10
N ASN A 132 0.87 1.79 -16.08
CA ASN A 132 0.12 1.10 -17.13
C ASN A 132 -0.75 -0.05 -16.60
N TRP A 133 -0.35 -0.70 -15.50
CA TRP A 133 -1.23 -1.62 -14.79
C TRP A 133 -2.42 -0.88 -14.15
N ALA A 134 -2.11 0.25 -13.51
CA ALA A 134 -3.03 1.29 -13.05
C ALA A 134 -4.06 1.73 -14.09
N GLU A 135 -3.55 2.00 -15.30
CA GLU A 135 -4.08 2.80 -16.38
C GLU A 135 -4.14 1.99 -17.66
N ILE A 136 -5.24 1.23 -17.77
CA ILE A 136 -5.84 0.93 -19.06
C ILE A 136 -6.74 2.10 -19.44
#